data_AF-A0AAU3DSA5-F1
#
_entry.id   AF-A0AAU3DSA5-F1
#
_cell.length_a   1.000
_cell.length_b   1.000
_cell.length_c   1.000
_cell.angle_alpha   90.00
_cell.angle_beta   90.00
_cell.angle_gamma   90.00
#
_symmetry.space_group_name_H-M   'P 1'
#
loop_
_entity.id
_entity.type
_entity.pdbx_description
1 polymer ?
#
loop_
_entity_poly.entity_id
_entity_poly.type
_entity_poly.pdbx_seq_one_letter_code
_entity_poly.pdbx_strand_id
1 'polypeptide(L)'
;MQKRMRFVAVNGSERPDGNTREVLAHAAELLAGHGVDLEVINLGELKLSGCGPCGDCNSRCEPCAVTGDDVPAVVDRMALADGIIWAAPVHGFGPATTMQAFIERAGVGYLRFQRPLTNKVGGVVVIGRRYSHTEVYNQLVANVLLNRMIMVGSGFPAILYGNHRGEALADTEGVEMLDRMLHRMVAMARLLAEHRELTGRDALATEYANERDDRWFARRYATVGQA
;
A
#
# COMPACT_ATOMS: atom_id res chain seq x y z
N MET A 1 0.88 20.57 -20.64
CA MET A 1 0.59 19.13 -20.52
C MET A 1 0.06 18.88 -19.13
N GLN A 2 -1.17 18.40 -19.00
CA GLN A 2 -1.72 17.98 -17.70
C GLN A 2 -0.88 16.79 -17.20
N LYS A 3 -0.41 16.84 -15.95
CA LYS A 3 0.40 15.76 -15.36
C LYS A 3 -0.41 14.46 -15.43
N ARG A 4 0.14 13.43 -16.07
CA ARG A 4 -0.52 12.12 -16.11
C ARG A 4 -0.52 11.51 -14.71
N MET A 5 -1.67 11.00 -14.30
CA MET A 5 -1.86 10.35 -13.00
C MET A 5 -1.08 9.04 -12.95
N ARG A 6 -0.41 8.77 -11.83
CA ARG A 6 0.44 7.59 -11.67
C ARG A 6 0.03 6.80 -10.44
N PHE A 7 -0.26 5.53 -10.63
CA PHE A 7 -0.45 4.58 -9.55
C PHE A 7 0.77 3.65 -9.41
N VAL A 8 0.97 3.13 -8.21
CA VAL A 8 1.97 2.11 -7.91
C VAL A 8 1.28 0.89 -7.33
N ALA A 9 1.56 -0.30 -7.86
CA ALA A 9 1.21 -1.57 -7.24
C ALA A 9 2.43 -2.19 -6.56
N VAL A 10 2.31 -2.47 -5.27
CA VAL A 10 3.30 -3.25 -4.51
C VAL A 10 2.91 -4.72 -4.61
N ASN A 11 3.60 -5.45 -5.49
CA ASN A 11 3.40 -6.88 -5.68
C ASN A 11 4.22 -7.67 -4.65
N GLY A 12 3.53 -8.21 -3.65
CA GLY A 12 4.07 -9.06 -2.61
C GLY A 12 4.19 -10.52 -2.96
N SER A 13 3.99 -10.93 -4.22
CA SER A 13 4.28 -12.32 -4.61
C SER A 13 5.79 -12.54 -4.73
N GLU A 14 6.26 -13.71 -4.30
CA GLU A 14 7.61 -14.19 -4.58
C GLU A 14 7.78 -14.59 -6.05
N ARG A 15 6.67 -14.82 -6.77
CA ARG A 15 6.68 -15.22 -8.18
C ARG A 15 6.48 -13.99 -9.07
N PRO A 16 7.44 -13.63 -9.93
CA PRO A 16 7.32 -12.47 -10.81
C PRO A 16 6.26 -12.65 -11.91
N ASP A 17 5.79 -13.89 -12.12
CA ASP A 17 4.93 -14.33 -13.20
C ASP A 17 3.77 -15.23 -12.73
N GLY A 18 3.35 -15.09 -11.47
CA GLY A 18 2.18 -15.81 -10.90
C GLY A 18 0.84 -15.08 -11.05
N ASN A 19 -0.20 -15.61 -10.40
CA ASN A 19 -1.55 -15.05 -10.43
C ASN A 19 -1.60 -13.57 -10.01
N THR A 20 -0.85 -13.15 -8.98
CA THR A 20 -0.80 -11.74 -8.58
C THR A 20 -0.27 -10.85 -9.69
N ARG A 21 0.74 -11.30 -10.46
CA ARG A 21 1.26 -10.55 -11.61
C ARG A 21 0.21 -10.40 -12.70
N GLU A 22 -0.49 -11.47 -13.01
CA GLU A 22 -1.54 -11.49 -14.04
C GLU A 22 -2.71 -10.56 -13.68
N VAL A 23 -3.16 -10.62 -12.43
CA VAL A 23 -4.19 -9.71 -11.89
C VAL A 23 -3.73 -8.24 -11.97
N LEU A 24 -2.46 -7.95 -11.70
CA LEU A 24 -1.91 -6.61 -11.83
C LEU A 24 -1.72 -6.18 -13.29
N ALA A 25 -1.51 -7.11 -14.23
CA ALA A 25 -1.49 -6.81 -15.66
C ALA A 25 -2.88 -6.38 -16.15
N HIS A 26 -3.93 -7.12 -15.76
CA HIS A 26 -5.32 -6.71 -16.00
C HIS A 26 -5.62 -5.33 -15.41
N ALA A 27 -5.18 -5.08 -14.17
CA ALA A 27 -5.32 -3.77 -13.54
C ALA A 27 -4.60 -2.66 -14.32
N ALA A 28 -3.41 -2.93 -14.85
CA ALA A 28 -2.65 -1.97 -15.66
C ALA A 28 -3.38 -1.62 -16.97
N GLU A 29 -3.95 -2.62 -17.64
CA GLU A 29 -4.74 -2.43 -18.87
C GLU A 29 -5.99 -1.57 -18.61
N LEU A 30 -6.74 -1.88 -17.55
CA LEU A 30 -7.90 -1.10 -17.15
C LEU A 30 -7.51 0.35 -16.83
N LEU A 31 -6.48 0.57 -16.03
CA LEU A 31 -6.02 1.91 -15.64
C LEU A 31 -5.49 2.71 -16.83
N ALA A 32 -4.80 2.06 -17.78
CA ALA A 32 -4.34 2.70 -19.01
C ALA A 32 -5.53 3.23 -19.85
N GLY A 33 -6.66 2.51 -19.88
CA GLY A 33 -7.91 2.98 -20.49
C GLY A 33 -8.47 4.26 -19.85
N HIS A 34 -8.09 4.55 -18.60
CA HIS A 34 -8.41 5.78 -17.88
C HIS A 34 -7.29 6.84 -17.91
N GLY A 35 -6.23 6.61 -18.69
CA GLY A 35 -5.07 7.51 -18.76
C GLY A 35 -4.24 7.54 -17.48
N VAL A 36 -4.28 6.47 -16.68
CA VAL A 36 -3.49 6.30 -15.46
C VAL A 36 -2.40 5.27 -15.72
N ASP A 37 -1.14 5.66 -15.50
CA ASP A 37 -0.01 4.73 -15.62
C ASP A 37 0.11 3.92 -14.33
N LEU A 38 0.16 2.59 -14.42
CA LEU A 38 0.43 1.70 -13.28
C LEU A 38 1.87 1.20 -13.32
N GLU A 39 2.68 1.58 -12.34
CA GLU A 39 3.97 0.94 -12.08
C GLU A 39 3.79 -0.27 -11.15
N VAL A 40 4.26 -1.45 -11.57
CA VAL A 40 4.28 -2.64 -10.71
C VAL A 40 5.67 -2.81 -10.12
N ILE A 41 5.75 -2.81 -8.79
CA ILE A 41 6.97 -3.07 -8.01
C ILE A 41 6.93 -4.51 -7.51
N ASN A 42 7.77 -5.39 -8.07
CA ASN A 42 7.86 -6.78 -7.65
C ASN A 42 8.79 -6.92 -6.43
N LEU A 43 8.23 -7.08 -5.25
CA LEU A 43 9.02 -7.25 -4.02
C LEU A 43 9.91 -8.50 -4.06
N GLY A 44 9.49 -9.56 -4.76
CA GLY A 44 10.28 -10.78 -4.94
C GLY A 44 11.57 -10.61 -5.76
N GLU A 45 11.73 -9.50 -6.49
CA GLU A 45 12.92 -9.17 -7.28
C GLU A 45 13.87 -8.22 -6.53
N LEU A 46 13.49 -7.77 -5.33
CA LEU A 46 14.21 -6.77 -4.55
C LEU A 46 14.91 -7.38 -3.35
N LYS A 47 15.97 -6.71 -2.90
CA LYS A 47 16.62 -7.01 -1.63
C LYS A 47 15.82 -6.38 -0.50
N LEU A 48 15.18 -7.22 0.31
CA LEU A 48 14.43 -6.82 1.50
C LEU A 48 15.12 -7.36 2.74
N SER A 49 15.65 -6.48 3.60
CA SER A 49 16.16 -6.92 4.91
C SER A 49 14.99 -7.21 5.85
N GLY A 50 15.14 -8.15 6.80
CA GLY A 50 14.17 -8.31 7.89
C GLY A 50 14.25 -7.17 8.91
N CYS A 51 13.18 -6.94 9.68
CA CYS A 51 13.27 -6.07 10.84
C CYS A 51 14.10 -6.74 11.95
N GLY A 52 15.07 -6.02 12.52
CA GLY A 52 15.94 -6.52 13.59
C GLY A 52 15.43 -6.20 15.01
N PRO A 53 16.15 -6.65 16.06
CA PRO A 53 15.70 -6.54 17.45
C PRO A 53 15.95 -5.18 18.12
N CYS A 54 16.51 -4.19 17.41
CA CYS A 54 17.07 -3.00 18.06
C CYS A 54 16.02 -2.11 18.75
N GLY A 55 14.79 -2.04 18.23
CA GLY A 55 13.73 -1.19 18.79
C GLY A 55 13.95 0.32 18.62
N ASP A 56 15.04 0.76 18.00
CA ASP A 56 15.44 2.18 17.88
C ASP A 56 14.39 3.05 17.17
N CYS A 57 13.53 2.46 16.33
CA CYS A 57 12.44 3.18 15.67
C CYS A 57 11.40 3.73 16.66
N ASN A 58 11.43 3.27 17.91
CA ASN A 58 10.57 3.73 18.99
C ASN A 58 11.18 4.89 19.80
N SER A 59 12.47 5.20 19.64
CA SER A 59 13.14 6.33 20.31
C SER A 59 13.61 7.42 19.35
N ARG A 60 13.91 7.09 18.09
CA ARG A 60 14.34 8.09 17.09
C ARG A 60 13.17 8.78 16.37
N CYS A 61 13.48 9.89 15.72
CA CYS A 61 12.58 10.67 14.86
C CYS A 61 12.89 10.55 13.35
N GLU A 62 13.85 9.71 12.98
CA GLU A 62 14.36 9.56 11.62
C GLU A 62 14.14 8.13 11.06
N PRO A 63 14.16 7.96 9.72
CA PRO A 63 14.08 6.65 9.07
C PRO A 63 15.11 5.63 9.57
N CYS A 64 14.88 4.36 9.26
CA CYS A 64 15.73 3.26 9.70
C CYS A 64 17.16 3.36 9.17
N ALA A 65 18.12 3.22 10.09
CA ALA A 65 19.56 3.23 9.78
C ALA A 65 20.05 1.96 9.07
N VAL A 66 19.21 0.95 8.88
CA VAL A 66 19.55 -0.22 8.04
C VAL A 66 19.68 0.26 6.60
N THR A 67 20.85 0.07 6.02
CA THR A 67 21.20 0.45 4.65
C THR A 67 21.43 -0.77 3.76
N GLY A 68 21.39 -0.56 2.44
CA GLY A 68 21.75 -1.59 1.47
C GLY A 68 20.62 -2.58 1.16
N ASP A 69 19.37 -2.21 1.44
CA ASP A 69 18.16 -2.84 0.93
C ASP A 69 17.36 -1.85 0.05
N ASP A 70 16.37 -2.34 -0.68
CA ASP A 70 15.63 -1.55 -1.66
C ASP A 70 14.37 -0.89 -1.07
N VAL A 71 14.10 -1.08 0.23
CA VAL A 71 12.89 -0.58 0.89
C VAL A 71 12.74 0.95 0.77
N PRO A 72 13.79 1.78 0.98
CA PRO A 72 13.68 3.22 0.82
C PRO A 72 13.22 3.62 -0.59
N ALA A 73 13.78 2.99 -1.62
CA ALA A 73 13.45 3.29 -3.01
C ALA A 73 12.00 2.90 -3.37
N VAL A 74 11.45 1.86 -2.74
CA VAL A 74 10.02 1.52 -2.87
C VAL A 74 9.16 2.59 -2.22
N VAL A 75 9.52 3.03 -1.00
CA VAL A 75 8.79 4.08 -0.27
C VAL A 75 8.79 5.40 -1.04
N ASP A 76 9.91 5.79 -1.65
CA ASP A 76 10.00 7.02 -2.45
C ASP A 76 9.08 6.97 -3.68
N ARG A 77 9.03 5.83 -4.37
CA ARG A 77 8.11 5.63 -5.51
C ARG A 77 6.65 5.69 -5.08
N MET A 78 6.31 5.08 -3.93
CA MET A 78 4.99 5.20 -3.33
C MET A 78 4.67 6.66 -2.97
N ALA A 79 5.62 7.40 -2.40
CA ALA A 79 5.50 8.81 -2.04
C ALA A 79 5.26 9.73 -3.25
N LEU A 80 5.69 9.34 -4.45
CA LEU A 80 5.47 10.08 -5.69
C LEU A 80 4.16 9.73 -6.42
N ALA A 81 3.52 8.62 -6.05
CA ALA A 81 2.29 8.14 -6.70
C ALA A 81 1.04 8.88 -6.20
N ASP A 82 0.02 8.96 -7.05
CA ASP A 82 -1.32 9.49 -6.70
C ASP A 82 -2.20 8.40 -6.05
N GLY A 83 -1.94 7.13 -6.37
CA GLY A 83 -2.62 5.97 -5.81
C GLY A 83 -1.70 4.77 -5.62
N ILE A 84 -2.02 3.92 -4.65
CA ILE A 84 -1.22 2.75 -4.29
C ILE A 84 -2.12 1.52 -4.14
N ILE A 85 -1.75 0.43 -4.81
CA ILE A 85 -2.40 -0.88 -4.72
C ILE A 85 -1.48 -1.82 -3.94
N TRP A 86 -1.99 -2.39 -2.85
CA TRP A 86 -1.30 -3.44 -2.09
C TRP A 86 -1.78 -4.79 -2.61
N ALA A 87 -0.90 -5.56 -3.25
CA ALA A 87 -1.23 -6.83 -3.85
C ALA A 87 -0.45 -7.96 -3.18
N ALA A 88 -1.12 -8.92 -2.56
CA ALA A 88 -0.43 -10.03 -1.89
C ALA A 88 -1.12 -11.37 -2.16
N PRO A 89 -0.33 -12.45 -2.34
CA PRO A 89 -0.87 -13.79 -2.22
C PRO A 89 -1.01 -14.21 -0.75
N VAL A 90 -1.89 -15.16 -0.48
CA VAL A 90 -2.03 -15.82 0.82
C VAL A 90 -1.07 -17.01 0.92
N HIS A 91 -0.18 -16.99 1.93
CA HIS A 91 0.69 -18.10 2.32
C HIS A 91 0.54 -18.39 3.82
N GLY A 92 0.27 -19.64 4.17
CA GLY A 92 0.22 -20.06 5.58
C GLY A 92 -0.80 -19.28 6.44
N PHE A 93 -1.98 -18.97 5.89
CA PHE A 93 -3.02 -18.15 6.53
C PHE A 93 -2.64 -16.67 6.77
N GLY A 94 -1.51 -16.21 6.22
CA GLY A 94 -1.04 -14.83 6.26
C GLY A 94 -0.61 -14.32 4.87
N PRO A 95 -0.12 -13.07 4.77
CA PRO A 95 0.49 -12.58 3.55
C PRO A 95 1.79 -13.33 3.28
N ALA A 96 2.19 -13.35 2.00
CA ALA A 96 3.52 -13.79 1.61
C ALA A 96 4.66 -13.14 2.41
N THR A 97 5.74 -13.89 2.63
CA THR A 97 6.88 -13.44 3.46
C THR A 97 7.49 -12.15 2.93
N THR A 98 7.56 -11.98 1.61
CA THR A 98 8.04 -10.74 0.96
C THR A 98 7.17 -9.53 1.30
N MET A 99 5.84 -9.68 1.27
CA MET A 99 4.91 -8.62 1.69
C MET A 99 5.02 -8.34 3.19
N GLN A 100 5.06 -9.38 4.03
CA GLN A 100 5.18 -9.22 5.48
C GLN A 100 6.47 -8.49 5.86
N ALA A 101 7.62 -8.91 5.30
CA ALA A 101 8.90 -8.26 5.52
C ALA A 101 8.89 -6.80 5.05
N PHE A 102 8.28 -6.52 3.90
CA PHE A 102 8.12 -5.14 3.41
C PHE A 102 7.26 -4.29 4.34
N ILE A 103 6.12 -4.79 4.82
CA ILE A 103 5.24 -4.08 5.75
C ILE A 103 5.98 -3.72 7.04
N GLU A 104 6.71 -4.68 7.62
CA GLU A 104 7.49 -4.44 8.83
C GLU A 104 8.56 -3.38 8.59
N ARG A 105 9.36 -3.54 7.54
CA ARG A 105 10.45 -2.60 7.21
C ARG A 105 9.94 -1.23 6.85
N ALA A 106 9.04 -1.12 5.88
CA ALA A 106 8.50 0.14 5.40
C ALA A 106 7.69 0.82 6.50
N GLY A 107 6.79 0.10 7.16
CA GLY A 107 5.88 0.61 8.17
C GLY A 107 6.62 1.24 9.35
N VAL A 108 7.39 0.43 10.11
CA VAL A 108 8.07 0.96 11.30
C VAL A 108 9.35 1.73 10.98
N GLY A 109 9.96 1.43 9.84
CA GLY A 109 11.27 1.96 9.46
C GLY A 109 11.22 3.26 8.64
N TYR A 110 10.12 3.59 7.95
CA TYR A 110 10.08 4.74 7.04
C TYR A 110 8.75 5.49 7.09
N LEU A 111 7.63 4.78 6.90
CA LEU A 111 6.32 5.40 6.67
C LEU A 111 5.77 6.11 7.91
N ARG A 112 6.11 5.65 9.11
CA ARG A 112 5.60 6.22 10.37
C ARG A 112 6.13 7.62 10.71
N PHE A 113 7.21 8.10 10.09
CA PHE A 113 7.90 9.34 10.52
C PHE A 113 7.30 10.62 9.92
N GLN A 114 7.16 10.67 8.60
CA GLN A 114 6.59 11.85 7.93
C GLN A 114 5.20 11.58 7.34
N ARG A 115 4.67 10.36 7.49
CA ARG A 115 3.43 9.90 6.85
C ARG A 115 3.38 10.29 5.37
N PRO A 116 4.40 9.91 4.55
CA PRO A 116 4.52 10.35 3.16
C PRO A 116 3.39 9.84 2.25
N LEU A 117 2.56 8.92 2.74
CA LEU A 117 1.42 8.38 2.01
C LEU A 117 0.08 9.04 2.37
N THR A 118 0.11 10.09 3.20
CA THR A 118 -1.10 10.84 3.57
C THR A 118 -1.86 11.27 2.33
N ASN A 119 -3.17 11.05 2.32
CA ASN A 119 -4.12 11.38 1.24
C ASN A 119 -3.90 10.67 -0.10
N LYS A 120 -2.98 9.71 -0.20
CA LYS A 120 -2.90 8.84 -1.38
C LYS A 120 -4.09 7.92 -1.43
N VAL A 121 -4.60 7.65 -2.64
CA VAL A 121 -5.73 6.75 -2.80
C VAL A 121 -5.25 5.30 -2.68
N GLY A 122 -5.84 4.53 -1.77
CA GLY A 122 -5.46 3.16 -1.49
C GLY A 122 -6.40 2.13 -2.10
N GLY A 123 -5.83 1.03 -2.59
CA GLY A 123 -6.53 -0.20 -2.95
C GLY A 123 -5.80 -1.41 -2.37
N VAL A 124 -6.53 -2.49 -2.10
CA VAL A 124 -5.99 -3.77 -1.63
C VAL A 124 -6.55 -4.88 -2.50
N VAL A 125 -5.69 -5.76 -3.00
CA VAL A 125 -6.09 -6.96 -3.72
C VAL A 125 -5.39 -8.18 -3.15
N VAL A 126 -6.14 -9.24 -2.86
CA VAL A 126 -5.60 -10.47 -2.27
C VAL A 126 -5.94 -11.65 -3.14
N ILE A 127 -4.92 -12.46 -3.44
CA ILE A 127 -5.04 -13.63 -4.29
C ILE A 127 -4.74 -14.88 -3.47
N GLY A 128 -5.56 -15.93 -3.58
CA GLY A 128 -5.28 -17.16 -2.85
C GLY A 128 -6.13 -18.32 -3.34
N ARG A 129 -5.82 -19.53 -2.88
CA ARG A 129 -6.53 -20.72 -3.32
C ARG A 129 -7.94 -20.83 -2.73
N ARG A 130 -8.10 -20.63 -1.41
CA ARG A 130 -9.40 -20.86 -0.73
C ARG A 130 -9.60 -20.19 0.63
N TYR A 131 -8.54 -19.98 1.40
CA TYR A 131 -8.65 -19.57 2.80
C TYR A 131 -7.86 -18.30 3.07
N SER A 132 -8.25 -17.60 4.14
CA SER A 132 -7.56 -16.45 4.72
C SER A 132 -7.42 -15.19 3.89
N HIS A 133 -8.16 -15.08 2.79
CA HIS A 133 -8.15 -13.86 1.98
C HIS A 133 -8.59 -12.65 2.80
N THR A 134 -9.62 -12.79 3.63
CA THR A 134 -10.17 -11.70 4.47
C THR A 134 -9.18 -11.27 5.55
N GLU A 135 -8.48 -12.19 6.18
CA GLU A 135 -7.48 -11.93 7.21
C GLU A 135 -6.30 -11.15 6.63
N VAL A 136 -5.78 -11.59 5.48
CA VAL A 136 -4.70 -10.89 4.77
C VAL A 136 -5.20 -9.53 4.27
N TYR A 137 -6.40 -9.47 3.69
CA TYR A 137 -7.01 -8.23 3.21
C TYR A 137 -7.12 -7.21 4.34
N ASN A 138 -7.64 -7.61 5.50
CA ASN A 138 -7.81 -6.74 6.66
C ASN A 138 -6.47 -6.25 7.21
N GLN A 139 -5.43 -7.09 7.22
CA GLN A 139 -4.09 -6.65 7.60
C GLN A 139 -3.55 -5.58 6.64
N LEU A 140 -3.74 -5.74 5.33
CA LEU A 140 -3.32 -4.75 4.34
C LEU A 140 -4.15 -3.46 4.44
N VAL A 141 -5.46 -3.56 4.66
CA VAL A 141 -6.33 -2.39 4.94
C VAL A 141 -5.86 -1.65 6.18
N ALA A 142 -5.50 -2.35 7.25
CA ALA A 142 -4.95 -1.71 8.45
C ALA A 142 -3.67 -0.91 8.12
N ASN A 143 -2.83 -1.38 7.20
CA ASN A 143 -1.64 -0.66 6.75
C ASN A 143 -1.98 0.54 5.85
N VAL A 144 -3.01 0.46 5.01
CA VAL A 144 -3.53 1.61 4.24
C VAL A 144 -3.97 2.72 5.21
N LEU A 145 -4.83 2.36 6.18
CA LEU A 145 -5.38 3.32 7.15
C LEU A 145 -4.31 3.87 8.10
N LEU A 146 -3.39 3.02 8.58
CA LEU A 146 -2.26 3.44 9.42
C LEU A 146 -1.43 4.54 8.77
N ASN A 147 -1.34 4.57 7.45
CA ASN A 147 -0.57 5.54 6.68
C ASN A 147 -1.39 6.75 6.20
N ARG A 148 -2.58 6.97 6.78
CA ARG A 148 -3.47 8.10 6.47
C ARG A 148 -3.86 8.18 4.99
N MET A 149 -3.91 7.03 4.33
CA MET A 149 -4.37 6.92 2.95
C MET A 149 -5.90 6.93 2.90
N ILE A 150 -6.44 7.22 1.71
CA ILE A 150 -7.88 7.22 1.45
C ILE A 150 -8.24 5.87 0.82
N MET A 151 -8.77 4.97 1.63
CA MET A 151 -9.33 3.70 1.15
C MET A 151 -10.66 3.97 0.44
N VAL A 152 -10.80 3.47 -0.79
CA VAL A 152 -12.09 3.52 -1.50
C VAL A 152 -12.90 2.25 -1.26
N GLY A 153 -14.19 2.37 -0.98
CA GLY A 153 -15.08 1.21 -0.82
C GLY A 153 -15.75 0.80 -2.13
N SER A 154 -15.43 -0.37 -2.68
CA SER A 154 -15.93 -0.88 -3.96
C SER A 154 -17.17 -1.79 -3.87
N GLY A 155 -17.69 -2.01 -2.66
CA GLY A 155 -18.65 -3.09 -2.39
C GLY A 155 -17.93 -4.24 -1.69
N PHE A 156 -17.88 -5.42 -2.32
CA PHE A 156 -17.07 -6.52 -1.80
C PHE A 156 -15.57 -6.24 -1.95
N PRO A 157 -14.73 -6.78 -1.06
CA PRO A 157 -13.27 -6.73 -1.18
C PRO A 157 -12.77 -7.29 -2.53
N ALA A 158 -11.71 -6.71 -3.09
CA ALA A 158 -11.03 -7.28 -4.25
C ALA A 158 -10.22 -8.52 -3.83
N ILE A 159 -10.91 -9.65 -3.74
CA ILE A 159 -10.39 -10.96 -3.40
C ILE A 159 -10.54 -11.86 -4.62
N LEU A 160 -9.46 -12.50 -5.05
CA LEU A 160 -9.48 -13.40 -6.20
C LEU A 160 -9.05 -14.81 -5.81
N TYR A 161 -9.77 -15.79 -6.33
CA TYR A 161 -9.47 -17.20 -6.17
C TYR A 161 -8.66 -17.75 -7.35
N GLY A 162 -7.51 -18.36 -7.06
CA GLY A 162 -6.69 -19.04 -8.08
C GLY A 162 -5.63 -19.94 -7.45
N ASN A 163 -5.57 -21.20 -7.88
CA ASN A 163 -4.62 -22.20 -7.35
C ASN A 163 -3.36 -22.26 -8.22
N HIS A 164 -3.55 -22.52 -9.50
CA HIS A 164 -2.50 -22.59 -10.49
C HIS A 164 -2.37 -21.25 -11.23
N ARG A 165 -1.23 -21.07 -11.90
CA ARG A 165 -0.98 -19.88 -12.72
C ARG A 165 -2.07 -19.76 -13.81
N GLY A 166 -2.60 -18.56 -14.03
CA GLY A 166 -3.62 -18.33 -15.05
C GLY A 166 -5.06 -18.42 -14.52
N GLU A 167 -5.25 -18.92 -13.30
CA GLU A 167 -6.60 -19.22 -12.80
C GLU A 167 -7.29 -18.02 -12.16
N ALA A 168 -6.53 -17.04 -11.66
CA ALA A 168 -7.13 -15.94 -10.89
C ALA A 168 -8.08 -15.07 -11.73
N LEU A 169 -7.83 -14.92 -13.03
CA LEU A 169 -8.74 -14.18 -13.92
C LEU A 169 -10.00 -14.97 -14.30
N ALA A 170 -10.05 -16.28 -14.02
CA ALA A 170 -11.27 -17.06 -14.20
C ALA A 170 -12.30 -16.82 -13.08
N ASP A 171 -11.88 -16.23 -11.95
CA ASP A 171 -12.77 -15.75 -10.90
C ASP A 171 -13.40 -14.41 -11.30
N THR A 172 -14.48 -14.49 -12.08
CA THR A 172 -15.15 -13.30 -12.65
C THR A 172 -15.68 -12.34 -11.60
N GLU A 173 -16.12 -12.84 -10.43
CA GLU A 173 -16.59 -11.97 -9.34
C GLU A 173 -15.42 -11.21 -8.71
N GLY A 174 -14.31 -11.91 -8.45
CA GLY A 174 -13.09 -11.29 -7.94
C GLY A 174 -12.52 -10.23 -8.89
N VAL A 175 -12.51 -10.51 -10.20
CA VAL A 175 -12.12 -9.54 -11.25
C VAL A 175 -13.07 -8.33 -11.26
N GLU A 176 -14.39 -8.54 -11.17
CA GLU A 176 -15.34 -7.43 -11.12
C GLU A 176 -15.11 -6.53 -9.89
N MET A 177 -14.79 -7.12 -8.73
CA MET A 177 -14.50 -6.35 -7.52
C MET A 177 -13.20 -5.56 -7.63
N LEU A 178 -12.18 -6.12 -8.27
CA LEU A 178 -10.96 -5.39 -8.63
C LEU A 178 -11.28 -4.20 -9.53
N ASP A 179 -12.03 -4.40 -10.61
CA ASP A 179 -12.38 -3.34 -11.56
C ASP A 179 -13.16 -2.21 -10.89
N ARG A 180 -14.15 -2.55 -10.05
CA ARG A 180 -14.91 -1.56 -9.28
C ARG A 180 -14.03 -0.79 -8.31
N MET A 181 -13.07 -1.45 -7.66
CA MET A 181 -12.08 -0.78 -6.82
C MET A 181 -11.23 0.20 -7.62
N LEU A 182 -10.67 -0.23 -8.75
CA LEU A 182 -9.82 0.61 -9.60
C LEU A 182 -10.59 1.83 -10.13
N HIS A 183 -11.82 1.65 -10.62
CA HIS A 183 -12.67 2.76 -11.06
C HIS A 183 -12.89 3.81 -9.96
N ARG A 184 -13.14 3.36 -8.73
CA ARG A 184 -13.28 4.28 -7.59
C ARG A 184 -11.97 4.94 -7.19
N MET A 185 -10.86 4.22 -7.29
CA MET A 185 -9.55 4.82 -7.03
C MET A 185 -9.27 5.95 -8.02
N VAL A 186 -9.50 5.71 -9.32
CA VAL A 186 -9.36 6.72 -10.38
C VAL A 186 -10.27 7.92 -10.13
N ALA A 187 -11.56 7.69 -9.84
CA ALA A 187 -12.51 8.77 -9.59
C ALA A 187 -12.09 9.64 -8.39
N MET A 188 -11.66 9.01 -7.29
CA MET A 188 -11.20 9.72 -6.10
C MET A 188 -9.91 10.50 -6.38
N ALA A 189 -8.93 9.90 -7.05
CA ALA A 189 -7.68 10.57 -7.38
C ALA A 189 -7.91 11.76 -8.31
N ARG A 190 -8.85 11.66 -9.27
CA ARG A 190 -9.22 12.77 -10.16
C ARG A 190 -9.87 13.90 -9.37
N LEU A 191 -10.79 13.58 -8.45
CA LEU A 191 -11.44 14.57 -7.60
C LEU A 191 -10.42 15.37 -6.76
N LEU A 192 -9.44 14.68 -6.17
CA LEU A 192 -8.37 15.33 -5.39
C LEU A 192 -7.49 16.22 -6.28
N ALA A 193 -7.14 15.76 -7.47
CA ALA A 193 -6.34 16.51 -8.43
C ALA A 193 -7.08 17.76 -8.94
N GLU A 194 -8.36 17.60 -9.32
CA GLU A 194 -9.23 18.69 -9.78
C GLU A 194 -9.41 19.76 -8.69
N HIS A 195 -9.63 19.35 -7.43
CA HIS A 195 -9.72 20.29 -6.31
C HIS A 195 -8.43 21.11 -6.17
N ARG A 196 -7.26 20.46 -6.28
CA ARG A 196 -5.97 21.14 -6.20
C ARG A 196 -5.76 22.10 -7.38
N GLU A 197 -6.18 21.72 -8.58
CA GLU A 197 -6.11 22.56 -9.79
C GLU A 197 -7.00 23.79 -9.66
N LEU A 198 -8.24 23.64 -9.17
CA LEU A 198 -9.21 24.73 -9.05
C LEU A 198 -8.93 25.68 -7.88
N THR A 199 -8.42 25.18 -6.76
CA THR A 199 -8.29 25.96 -5.52
C THR A 199 -6.86 26.33 -5.14
N GLY A 200 -5.86 25.71 -5.78
CA GLY A 200 -4.44 25.87 -5.45
C GLY A 200 -4.04 25.26 -4.10
N ARG A 201 -4.91 24.46 -3.47
CA ARG A 201 -4.70 23.86 -2.13
C ARG A 201 -5.08 22.37 -2.13
N ASP A 202 -4.56 21.64 -1.15
CA ASP A 202 -4.93 20.23 -0.94
C ASP A 202 -6.34 20.12 -0.37
N ALA A 203 -7.11 19.14 -0.87
CA ALA A 203 -8.50 18.94 -0.47
C ALA A 203 -8.68 18.49 0.98
N LEU A 204 -7.67 17.81 1.52
CA LEU A 204 -7.68 17.24 2.86
C LEU A 204 -6.47 17.74 3.63
N ALA A 205 -6.68 18.13 4.88
CA ALA A 205 -5.63 18.63 5.76
C ALA A 205 -4.52 17.59 5.97
N THR A 206 -3.27 18.04 5.92
CA THR A 206 -2.09 17.21 6.17
C THR A 206 -1.33 17.63 7.43
N GLU A 207 -1.69 18.77 8.03
CA GLU A 207 -1.00 19.35 9.19
C GLU A 207 -1.23 18.64 10.53
N TYR A 208 -1.99 17.53 10.55
CA TYR A 208 -2.17 16.76 11.78
C TYR A 208 -0.82 16.26 12.30
N ALA A 209 -0.51 16.63 13.55
CA ALA A 209 0.68 16.17 14.23
C ALA A 209 0.84 14.64 14.06
N ASN A 210 2.06 14.20 13.79
CA ASN A 210 2.35 12.78 13.73
C ASN A 210 2.02 12.18 15.11
N GLU A 211 1.52 10.95 15.17
CA GLU A 211 1.36 10.21 16.43
C GLU A 211 2.71 10.00 17.15
N ARG A 212 3.82 10.39 16.52
CA ARG A 212 5.19 10.38 17.05
C ARG A 212 5.78 11.77 17.33
N ASP A 213 5.06 12.86 17.06
CA ASP A 213 5.49 14.21 17.45
C ASP A 213 5.71 14.24 18.97
N ASP A 214 6.81 14.88 19.41
CA ASP A 214 7.18 15.08 20.81
C ASP A 214 6.00 15.56 21.66
N ARG A 215 5.10 16.37 21.09
CA ARG A 215 3.89 16.84 21.80
C ARG A 215 2.89 15.72 22.11
N TRP A 216 2.77 14.72 21.23
CA TRP A 216 1.91 13.56 21.44
C TRP A 216 2.59 12.52 22.34
N PHE A 217 3.88 12.25 22.11
CA PHE A 217 4.66 11.29 22.90
C PHE A 217 4.92 11.77 24.32
N ALA A 218 5.38 13.02 24.51
CA ALA A 218 5.63 13.57 25.84
C ALA A 218 4.34 13.62 26.68
N ARG A 219 3.19 13.97 26.09
CA ARG A 219 1.89 13.97 26.82
C ARG A 219 1.46 12.58 27.29
N ARG A 220 1.83 11.51 26.58
CA ARG A 220 1.37 10.15 26.89
C ARG A 220 2.36 9.32 27.69
N TYR A 221 3.66 9.59 27.57
CA TYR A 221 4.73 8.86 28.24
C TYR A 221 5.45 9.65 29.34
N ALA A 222 5.12 10.92 29.59
CA ALA A 222 5.64 11.67 30.75
C ALA A 222 5.38 10.97 32.09
N THR A 223 4.36 10.10 32.18
CA THR A 223 4.03 9.32 33.38
C THR A 223 4.66 7.93 33.42
N VAL A 224 5.31 7.47 32.35
CA VAL A 224 5.86 6.10 32.24
C VAL A 224 7.34 6.03 32.61
N GLY A 225 7.99 7.18 32.85
CA GLY A 225 9.40 7.29 33.28
C GLY A 225 9.61 7.62 34.77
N GLN A 226 8.60 7.43 35.64
CA GLN A 226 8.71 7.67 37.08
C GLN A 226 8.46 6.41 37.94
N ALA A 227 8.73 5.21 37.40
CA ALA A 227 8.72 3.96 38.16
C ALA A 227 10.01 3.19 37.94
#